data_AF-A0A1F2U307-F1
#
_entry.id   AF-A0A1F2U307-F1
#
_cell.length_a   1.000
_cell.length_b   1.000
_cell.length_c   1.000
_cell.angle_alpha   90.00
_cell.angle_beta   90.00
_cell.angle_gamma   90.00
#
_symmetry.space_group_name_H-M   'P 1'
#
loop_
_entity.id
_entity.type
_entity.pdbx_description
1 polymer ?
#
loop_
_entity_poly.entity_id
_entity_poly.type
_entity_poly.pdbx_seq_one_letter_code
_entity_poly.pdbx_strand_id
1 'polypeptide(L)'
;MVSTSMGDITIELFKDRAPVSTENFLQYINVAENRMLDHTGFSPEDFGYAVFGRVIDGMSVVDRIAAVKTGTAGGMEDVPLAPVVITGVTVRETVPKQQ
;
A
#
# COMPACT_ATOMS: atom_id res chain seq x y z
N MET A 1 3.40 -11.13 0.46
CA MET A 1 4.71 -10.64 0.02
C MET A 1 4.57 -10.14 -1.40
N VAL A 2 5.02 -8.93 -1.67
CA VAL A 2 5.00 -8.28 -2.97
C VAL A 2 6.45 -8.13 -3.41
N SER A 3 6.80 -8.74 -4.53
CA SER A 3 8.13 -8.63 -5.13
C SER A 3 8.13 -7.50 -6.16
N THR A 4 9.11 -6.61 -6.07
CA THR A 4 9.26 -5.48 -6.98
C THR A 4 10.63 -5.46 -7.63
N SER A 5 10.80 -4.66 -8.68
CA SER A 5 12.10 -4.40 -9.31
C SER A 5 13.12 -3.75 -8.35
N MET A 6 12.70 -3.27 -7.17
CA MET A 6 13.55 -2.61 -6.17
C MET A 6 13.73 -3.41 -4.87
N GLY A 7 13.12 -4.60 -4.78
CA GLY A 7 13.15 -5.47 -3.60
C GLY A 7 11.77 -5.96 -3.17
N ASP A 8 11.73 -6.76 -2.11
CA ASP A 8 10.50 -7.35 -1.58
C ASP A 8 9.89 -6.49 -0.46
N ILE A 9 8.56 -6.45 -0.42
CA ILE A 9 7.75 -5.80 0.62
C ILE A 9 6.80 -6.85 1.20
N THR A 10 6.76 -6.97 2.53
CA THR A 10 5.80 -7.86 3.20
C THR A 10 4.68 -7.05 3.82
N ILE A 11 3.45 -7.39 3.45
CA ILE A 11 2.23 -6.74 3.93
C ILE A 11 1.43 -7.75 4.75
N GLU A 12 1.03 -7.35 5.96
CA GLU A 12 0.04 -8.03 6.79
C GLU A 12 -1.34 -7.45 6.51
N LEU A 13 -2.33 -8.31 6.25
CA LEU A 13 -3.69 -7.91 5.87
C LEU A 13 -4.65 -8.01 7.06
N PHE A 14 -5.53 -7.02 7.23
CA PHE A 14 -6.52 -6.93 8.30
C PHE A 14 -7.84 -7.60 7.90
N LYS A 15 -7.81 -8.92 7.74
CA LYS A 15 -8.96 -9.72 7.26
C LYS A 15 -10.23 -9.54 8.10
N ASP A 16 -10.10 -9.37 9.41
CA ASP A 16 -11.25 -9.25 10.32
C ASP A 16 -11.94 -7.88 10.26
N ARG A 17 -11.21 -6.83 9.87
CA ARG A 17 -11.70 -5.45 9.88
C ARG A 17 -12.09 -4.95 8.49
N ALA A 18 -11.50 -5.51 7.44
CA ALA A 18 -11.73 -5.07 6.07
C ALA A 18 -11.76 -6.27 5.09
N PRO A 19 -12.70 -7.23 5.24
CA PRO A 19 -12.72 -8.45 4.44
C PRO A 19 -12.86 -8.16 2.93
N VAL A 20 -13.81 -7.31 2.54
CA VAL A 20 -14.07 -6.94 1.13
C VAL A 20 -12.91 -6.13 0.52
N SER A 21 -12.31 -5.21 1.29
CA SER A 21 -11.19 -4.40 0.80
C SER A 21 -9.89 -5.20 0.68
N THR A 22 -9.70 -6.19 1.55
CA THR A 22 -8.56 -7.12 1.48
C THR A 22 -8.60 -7.96 0.20
N GLU A 23 -9.79 -8.34 -0.27
CA GLU A 23 -9.98 -9.13 -1.49
C GLU A 23 -9.73 -8.33 -2.79
N ASN A 24 -9.98 -7.01 -2.77
CA ASN A 24 -9.87 -6.13 -3.94
C ASN A 24 -8.48 -5.45 -4.10
N PHE A 25 -7.48 -5.81 -3.31
CA PHE A 25 -6.32 -4.94 -3.10
C PHE A 25 -5.34 -4.86 -4.27
N LEU A 26 -5.18 -3.67 -4.87
CA LEU A 26 -3.94 -3.08 -5.39
C LEU A 26 -4.19 -1.57 -5.59
N GLN A 27 -3.39 -0.67 -4.99
CA GLN A 27 -2.89 0.56 -5.66
C GLN A 27 -2.08 1.54 -4.79
N TYR A 28 -2.30 1.62 -3.46
CA TYR A 28 -1.67 2.69 -2.66
C TYR A 28 -1.04 2.20 -1.34
N ILE A 29 0.15 2.74 -1.02
CA ILE A 29 0.80 2.66 0.30
C ILE A 29 0.89 4.08 0.82
N ASN A 30 0.42 4.32 2.05
CA ASN A 30 0.62 5.59 2.72
C ASN A 30 1.99 5.61 3.42
N VAL A 31 2.85 6.57 3.06
CA VAL A 31 4.23 6.71 3.60
C VAL A 31 4.37 7.88 4.58
N ALA A 32 3.31 8.65 4.81
CA ALA A 32 3.31 9.81 5.70
C ALA A 32 1.99 9.92 6.49
N GLU A 33 1.98 10.72 7.54
CA GLU A 33 0.79 11.02 8.32
C GLU A 33 -0.16 11.92 7.51
N ASN A 34 -1.13 11.29 6.84
CA ASN A 34 -2.08 11.95 5.95
C ASN A 34 -3.48 11.95 6.59
N ARG A 35 -3.66 12.75 7.65
CA ARG A 35 -4.89 12.79 8.46
C ARG A 35 -6.15 13.14 7.66
N MET A 36 -6.00 13.78 6.50
CA MET A 36 -7.11 14.07 5.58
C MET A 36 -7.72 12.79 4.97
N LEU A 37 -6.97 11.70 4.94
CA LEU A 37 -7.42 10.41 4.42
C LEU A 37 -8.07 9.55 5.51
N ASP A 38 -8.07 10.01 6.77
CA ASP A 38 -8.70 9.30 7.88
C ASP A 38 -10.22 9.47 7.82
N HIS A 39 -10.94 8.42 8.20
CA HIS A 39 -12.38 8.48 8.35
C HIS A 39 -12.77 9.34 9.57
N THR A 40 -13.57 10.37 9.34
CA THR A 40 -13.97 11.35 10.37
C THR A 40 -15.47 11.36 10.66
N GLY A 41 -16.29 10.68 9.85
CA GLY A 41 -17.75 10.78 9.90
C GLY A 41 -18.46 10.04 8.76
N PHE A 42 -19.80 9.99 8.79
CA PHE A 42 -20.61 9.18 7.86
C PHE A 42 -21.12 9.92 6.62
N SER A 43 -20.71 11.18 6.41
CA SER A 43 -21.01 11.92 5.18
C SER A 43 -20.09 11.44 4.06
N PRO A 44 -20.49 11.55 2.77
CA PRO A 44 -19.64 11.17 1.65
C PRO A 44 -18.24 11.79 1.66
N GLU A 45 -18.11 13.05 2.10
CA GLU A 45 -16.83 13.73 2.28
C GLU A 45 -15.95 13.21 3.44
N ASP A 46 -16.51 12.47 4.39
CA ASP A 46 -15.86 12.07 5.64
C ASP A 46 -15.43 10.58 5.66
N PHE A 47 -15.66 9.84 4.58
CA PHE A 47 -15.40 8.39 4.55
C PHE A 47 -13.91 8.01 4.60
N GLY A 48 -13.01 8.90 4.19
CA GLY A 48 -11.58 8.62 4.12
C GLY A 48 -11.23 7.45 3.20
N TYR A 49 -10.09 6.81 3.44
CA TYR A 49 -9.59 5.67 2.66
C TYR A 49 -9.55 4.39 3.49
N ALA A 50 -10.05 3.29 2.91
CA ALA A 50 -10.04 1.99 3.56
C ALA A 50 -8.62 1.42 3.68
N VAL A 51 -8.12 1.28 4.91
CA VAL A 51 -6.85 0.59 5.22
C VAL A 51 -7.11 -0.88 5.53
N PHE A 52 -6.64 -1.78 4.67
CA PHE A 52 -6.84 -3.23 4.79
C PHE A 52 -5.53 -3.98 5.09
N GLY A 53 -4.43 -3.28 5.34
CA GLY A 53 -3.16 -3.90 5.72
C GLY A 53 -2.06 -2.91 6.08
N ARG A 54 -0.91 -3.44 6.51
CA ARG A 54 0.29 -2.67 6.83
C ARG A 54 1.54 -3.36 6.33
N VAL A 55 2.56 -2.58 5.99
CA VAL A 55 3.90 -3.11 5.72
C VAL A 55 4.50 -3.59 7.05
N ILE A 56 4.90 -4.86 7.13
CA ILE A 56 5.56 -5.46 8.29
C ILE A 56 7.04 -5.73 8.07
N ASP A 57 7.48 -5.72 6.81
CA ASP A 57 8.89 -5.82 6.42
C ASP A 57 9.09 -5.18 5.04
N GLY A 58 10.30 -4.67 4.77
CA GLY A 58 10.64 -4.02 3.50
C GLY A 58 10.33 -2.52 3.43
N MET A 59 10.18 -1.83 4.57
CA MET A 59 9.92 -0.38 4.57
C MET A 59 11.05 0.43 3.89
N SER A 60 12.30 -0.04 3.99
CA SER A 60 13.42 0.58 3.27
C SER A 60 13.31 0.47 1.74
N VAL A 61 12.57 -0.52 1.22
CA VAL A 61 12.23 -0.62 -0.20
C VAL A 61 11.18 0.42 -0.55
N VAL A 62 10.15 0.56 0.29
CA VAL A 62 9.09 1.57 0.13
C VAL A 62 9.69 2.98 0.11
N ASP A 63 10.60 3.29 1.03
CA ASP A 63 11.27 4.60 1.09
C ASP A 63 12.07 4.88 -0.19
N ARG A 64 12.77 3.87 -0.72
CA ARG A 64 13.50 4.01 -1.99
C ARG A 64 12.56 4.22 -3.18
N ILE A 65 11.40 3.56 -3.18
CA ILE A 65 10.37 3.76 -4.21
C ILE A 65 9.80 5.18 -4.12
N ALA A 66 9.51 5.68 -2.91
CA ALA A 66 9.01 7.03 -2.70
C ALA A 66 10.01 8.12 -3.13
N ALA A 67 11.31 7.82 -3.09
CA ALA A 67 12.38 8.74 -3.48
C ALA A 67 12.77 8.67 -4.98
N VAL A 68 12.12 7.84 -5.80
CA VAL A 68 12.44 7.79 -7.24
C VAL A 68 12.10 9.10 -7.91
N LYS A 69 12.89 9.47 -8.93
CA LYS A 69 12.61 10.67 -9.71
C LYS A 69 11.29 10.50 -10.46
N THR A 70 10.41 11.48 -10.32
CA THR A 70 9.13 11.56 -11.01
C THR A 70 9.13 12.64 -12.08
N GLY A 71 8.14 12.60 -12.97
CA GLY A 71 7.83 13.64 -13.93
C GLY A 71 6.43 13.46 -14.51
N THR A 72 6.06 14.36 -15.42
CA THR A 72 4.72 14.37 -16.01
C THR A 72 4.58 13.33 -17.13
N ALA A 73 3.60 12.44 -17.03
CA ALA A 73 3.23 11.52 -18.11
C ALA A 73 1.72 11.27 -18.13
N GLY A 74 1.10 11.29 -19.32
CA GLY A 74 -0.32 11.00 -19.47
C GLY A 74 -1.27 11.93 -18.70
N GLY A 75 -0.84 13.16 -18.40
CA GLY A 75 -1.61 14.12 -17.59
C GLY A 75 -1.45 13.95 -16.07
N MET A 76 -0.59 13.04 -15.60
CA MET A 76 -0.25 12.86 -14.20
C MET A 76 1.15 13.42 -13.92
N GLU A 77 1.36 14.15 -12.81
CA GLU A 77 2.61 14.88 -12.52
C GLU A 77 3.66 14.07 -11.75
N ASP A 78 3.25 13.01 -11.04
CA ASP A 78 4.13 12.21 -10.16
C ASP A 78 4.40 10.79 -10.71
N VAL A 79 4.63 10.68 -12.02
CA VAL A 79 4.90 9.38 -12.65
C VAL A 79 6.40 9.06 -12.57
N PRO A 80 6.82 7.87 -12.08
CA PRO A 80 8.23 7.48 -12.06
C PRO A 80 8.89 7.54 -13.44
N LEU A 81 10.03 8.22 -13.55
CA LEU A 81 10.80 8.29 -14.80
C LEU A 81 11.39 6.93 -15.18
N ALA A 82 11.80 6.16 -14.17
CA ALA A 82 12.18 4.77 -14.31
C ALA A 82 11.07 3.92 -13.68
N PRO A 83 10.42 3.01 -14.45
CA PRO A 83 9.33 2.20 -13.92
C PRO A 83 9.75 1.33 -12.74
N VAL A 84 8.99 1.41 -11.65
CA VAL A 84 9.04 0.44 -10.54
C VAL A 84 7.95 -0.60 -10.80
N VAL A 85 8.35 -1.86 -11.00
CA VAL A 85 7.44 -2.90 -11.47
C VAL A 85 7.24 -3.93 -10.37
N ILE A 86 6.00 -4.29 -10.10
CA ILE A 86 5.68 -5.48 -9.30
C ILE A 86 5.92 -6.71 -10.19
N THR A 87 6.86 -7.55 -9.80
CA THR A 87 7.26 -8.75 -10.55
C THR A 87 6.48 -9.99 -10.12
N GLY A 88 5.90 -9.97 -8.92
CA GLY A 88 5.08 -11.06 -8.43
C GLY A 88 4.48 -10.80 -7.06
N VAL A 89 3.49 -11.61 -6.71
CA VAL A 89 2.86 -11.60 -5.39
C VAL A 89 2.84 -13.03 -4.88
N THR A 90 3.30 -13.22 -3.64
CA THR A 90 3.17 -14.48 -2.92
C THR A 90 2.28 -14.29 -1.70
N VAL A 91 1.16 -15.00 -1.67
CA VAL A 91 0.28 -15.08 -0.50
C VAL A 91 0.82 -16.16 0.43
N ARG A 92 1.02 -15.83 1.70
CA ARG A 92 1.41 -16.79 2.74
C ARG A 92 0.34 -16.77 3.81
N GLU A 93 -0.13 -17.94 4.22
CA GLU A 93 -0.97 -18.05 5.40
C GLU A 93 -0.10 -17.81 6.64
N THR A 94 -0.53 -16.90 7.51
CA THR A 94 0.07 -16.72 8.81
C THR A 94 -0.67 -17.61 9.80
N VAL A 95 0.08 -18.39 10.58
CA VAL A 95 -0.49 -19.05 11.77
C VAL A 95 -0.83 -17.93 12.76
N PRO A 96 -2.06 -17.87 13.30
CA PRO A 96 -2.41 -16.88 14.30
C PRO A 96 -1.40 -16.93 15.45
N LYS A 97 -0.78 -15.80 15.78
CA LYS A 97 -0.02 -15.70 17.03
C LYS A 97 -1.03 -15.88 18.16
N GLN A 98 -0.91 -16.98 18.89
CA GLN A 98 -1.65 -17.19 20.13
C GLN A 98 -1.35 -16.00 21.05
N GLN A 99 -2.41 -15.29 21.46
CA GLN A 99 -2.34 -14.25 22.49
C GLN A 99 -2.12 -14.89 23.86
#